data_AF-A0A158H8B2-F1
#
_entry.id   AF-A0A158H8B2-F1
#
_cell.length_a   1.000
_cell.length_b   1.000
_cell.length_c   1.000
_cell.angle_alpha   90.00
_cell.angle_beta   90.00
_cell.angle_gamma   90.00
#
_symmetry.space_group_name_H-M   'P 1'
#
loop_
_entity.id
_entity.type
_entity.pdbx_description
1 polymer ?
#
loop_
_entity_poly.entity_id
_entity_poly.type
_entity_poly.pdbx_seq_one_letter_code
_entity_poly.pdbx_strand_id
1 'polypeptide(L)'
;MPDRFAATQPRMGFENLPETGLSGICPVCGNDSIFAGFTENLRESGICSSCGSYNRQRQMALTIRQSFDCHQSGPFHFPSGFSIYNAESNGALHHQLHATSQYTCSEYFGDDVERGSEVNGVLHQDLQALTFTDNQFDAVLSSDVFEHMPRPYDAHREVFRVLKPGGRHIFTVPFAPHYPRDDVRAAIVDGKIVYYGEKYFHGDPVRPDQGVLVWTIFGLQMLDELERIGFKVTFENLYAPDSGIVGPASIVFSAQKPSSVGIIASRRPEGRIHTLDGSAHSDPA
;
A
#
# COMPACT_ATOMS: atom_id res chain seq x y z
N MET A 1 -20.84 -11.92 -24.16
CA MET A 1 -20.03 -11.76 -22.94
C MET A 1 -20.11 -13.08 -22.19
N PRO A 2 -19.05 -13.88 -22.08
CA PRO A 2 -19.10 -15.07 -21.25
C PRO A 2 -18.73 -14.73 -19.80
N ASP A 3 -19.41 -15.43 -18.89
CA ASP A 3 -19.38 -15.41 -17.42
C ASP A 3 -18.11 -14.87 -16.74
N ARG A 4 -18.28 -13.79 -15.95
CA ARG A 4 -17.27 -13.29 -15.00
C ARG A 4 -17.41 -13.87 -13.58
N PHE A 5 -18.28 -14.84 -13.37
CA PHE A 5 -18.38 -15.59 -12.12
C PHE A 5 -17.89 -17.03 -12.35
N ALA A 6 -16.66 -17.17 -12.83
CA ALA A 6 -15.97 -18.45 -12.70
C ALA A 6 -15.88 -18.78 -11.20
N ALA A 7 -16.33 -19.96 -10.81
CA ALA A 7 -16.19 -20.46 -9.45
C ALA A 7 -14.73 -20.26 -9.01
N THR A 8 -14.52 -19.42 -7.99
CA THR A 8 -13.19 -19.19 -7.45
C THR A 8 -12.67 -20.53 -6.94
N GLN A 9 -11.55 -21.01 -7.47
CA GLN A 9 -10.92 -22.21 -6.93
C GLN A 9 -10.73 -22.05 -5.41
N PRO A 10 -10.98 -23.11 -4.62
CA PRO A 10 -10.75 -23.03 -3.18
C PRO A 10 -9.29 -22.67 -2.92
N ARG A 11 -9.07 -21.62 -2.13
CA ARG A 11 -7.72 -21.18 -1.77
C ARG A 11 -7.04 -22.28 -0.97
N MET A 12 -5.85 -22.69 -1.40
CA MET A 12 -5.01 -23.61 -0.64
C MET A 12 -4.65 -23.01 0.72
N GLY A 13 -5.08 -23.68 1.79
CA GLY A 13 -4.51 -23.52 3.12
C GLY A 13 -3.14 -24.18 3.21
N PHE A 14 -2.37 -23.86 4.26
CA PHE A 14 -1.01 -24.38 4.47
C PHE A 14 -0.96 -25.93 4.40
N GLU A 15 -1.93 -26.61 5.03
CA GLU A 15 -2.05 -28.07 5.05
C GLU A 15 -2.22 -28.72 3.66
N ASN A 16 -2.60 -27.94 2.65
CA ASN A 16 -2.85 -28.43 1.29
C ASN A 16 -1.71 -28.09 0.31
N LEU A 17 -0.61 -27.50 0.79
CA LEU A 17 0.54 -27.19 -0.05
C LEU A 17 1.48 -28.41 -0.18
N PRO A 18 2.00 -28.71 -1.39
CA PRO A 18 2.97 -29.79 -1.55
C PRO A 18 4.24 -29.52 -0.74
N GLU A 19 4.79 -30.54 -0.08
CA GLU A 19 6.08 -30.43 0.63
C GLU A 19 7.23 -30.01 -0.29
N THR A 20 7.15 -30.41 -1.58
CA THR A 20 8.11 -30.03 -2.62
C THR A 20 8.01 -28.56 -3.04
N GLY A 21 6.98 -27.84 -2.58
CA GLY A 21 6.68 -26.48 -3.00
C GLY A 21 5.83 -26.40 -4.26
N LEU A 22 5.64 -25.18 -4.74
CA LEU A 22 4.90 -24.85 -5.96
C LEU A 22 5.89 -24.44 -7.05
N SER A 23 5.63 -24.82 -8.31
CA SER A 23 6.44 -24.41 -9.45
C SER A 23 5.73 -23.34 -10.27
N GLY A 24 6.47 -22.37 -10.79
CA GLY A 24 5.92 -21.39 -11.72
C GLY A 24 6.82 -20.18 -11.93
N ILE A 25 6.27 -19.11 -12.49
CA ILE A 25 7.04 -17.91 -12.84
C ILE A 25 7.01 -16.93 -11.66
N CYS A 26 8.18 -16.59 -11.14
CA CYS A 26 8.28 -15.61 -10.07
C CYS A 26 8.05 -14.19 -10.61
N PRO A 27 7.02 -13.44 -10.17
CA PRO A 27 6.81 -12.07 -10.65
C PRO A 27 7.90 -11.09 -10.16
N VAL A 28 8.72 -11.46 -9.18
CA VAL A 28 9.83 -10.61 -8.73
C VAL A 28 11.01 -10.68 -9.70
N CYS A 29 11.60 -11.85 -9.92
CA CYS A 29 12.75 -11.99 -10.81
C CYS A 29 12.40 -12.34 -12.27
N GLY A 30 11.17 -12.75 -12.53
CA GLY A 30 10.69 -13.13 -13.85
C GLY A 30 11.14 -14.51 -14.34
N ASN A 31 11.78 -15.32 -13.50
CA ASN A 31 12.28 -16.65 -13.85
C ASN A 31 11.27 -17.75 -13.49
N ASP A 32 11.34 -18.87 -14.21
CA ASP A 32 10.79 -20.14 -13.73
C ASP A 32 11.49 -20.54 -12.42
N SER A 33 10.72 -20.91 -11.41
CA SER A 33 11.20 -21.10 -10.04
C SER A 33 10.35 -22.10 -9.28
N ILE A 34 10.93 -22.62 -8.21
CA ILE A 34 10.22 -23.36 -7.16
C ILE A 34 10.02 -22.43 -5.98
N PHE A 35 8.81 -22.42 -5.42
CA PHE A 35 8.42 -21.69 -4.21
C PHE A 35 8.25 -22.72 -3.09
N ALA A 36 9.19 -22.77 -2.15
CA ALA A 36 9.23 -23.81 -1.10
C ALA A 36 9.45 -23.21 0.30
N GLY A 37 9.30 -24.02 1.34
CA GLY A 37 9.42 -23.54 2.72
C GLY A 37 8.25 -22.65 3.15
N PHE A 38 7.02 -23.05 2.79
CA PHE A 38 5.83 -22.43 3.33
C PHE A 38 5.69 -22.75 4.82
N THR A 39 5.11 -21.82 5.57
CA THR A 39 4.75 -21.98 6.99
C THR A 39 3.29 -21.59 7.18
N GLU A 40 2.77 -21.69 8.41
CA GLU A 40 1.43 -21.18 8.74
C GLU A 40 1.26 -19.69 8.37
N ASN A 41 2.34 -18.90 8.49
CA ASN A 41 2.38 -17.57 7.92
C ASN A 41 2.71 -17.64 6.42
N LEU A 42 1.71 -18.02 5.63
CA LEU A 42 1.83 -18.16 4.17
C LEU A 42 2.28 -16.87 3.48
N ARG A 43 1.94 -15.70 4.04
CA ARG A 43 2.24 -14.40 3.44
C ARG A 43 3.73 -14.04 3.51
N GLU A 44 4.39 -14.46 4.58
CA GLU A 44 5.83 -14.21 4.83
C GLU A 44 6.71 -15.45 4.57
N SER A 45 6.21 -16.43 3.81
CA SER A 45 6.93 -17.68 3.52
C SER A 45 6.84 -18.09 2.03
N GLY A 46 7.30 -19.29 1.69
CA GLY A 46 7.36 -19.79 0.32
C GLY A 46 8.45 -19.09 -0.47
N ILE A 47 9.70 -19.37 -0.17
CA ILE A 47 10.88 -18.71 -0.76
C ILE A 47 11.08 -19.17 -2.21
N CYS A 48 11.29 -18.21 -3.11
CA CYS A 48 11.66 -18.44 -4.50
C CYS A 48 13.10 -18.97 -4.59
N SER A 49 13.27 -20.10 -5.28
CA SER A 49 14.57 -20.75 -5.50
C SER A 49 15.59 -19.90 -6.28
N SER A 50 15.15 -18.89 -7.03
CA SER A 50 16.04 -18.06 -7.86
C SER A 50 16.44 -16.74 -7.20
N CYS A 51 15.51 -16.01 -6.57
CA CYS A 51 15.78 -14.67 -6.05
C CYS A 51 15.54 -14.52 -4.55
N GLY A 52 15.07 -15.56 -3.88
CA GLY A 52 14.77 -15.52 -2.44
C GLY A 52 13.50 -14.73 -2.08
N SER A 53 12.71 -14.25 -3.05
CA SER A 53 11.44 -13.58 -2.73
C SER A 53 10.47 -14.50 -2.00
N TYR A 54 9.80 -13.97 -0.98
CA TYR A 54 8.68 -14.61 -0.30
C TYR A 54 7.33 -14.12 -0.89
N ASN A 55 6.23 -14.74 -0.45
CA ASN A 55 4.89 -14.55 -1.03
C ASN A 55 4.45 -13.07 -1.13
N ARG A 56 4.53 -12.25 -0.08
CA ARG A 56 4.16 -10.82 -0.12
C ARG A 56 4.95 -10.01 -1.15
N GLN A 57 6.26 -10.24 -1.28
CA GLN A 57 7.04 -9.57 -2.32
C GLN A 57 6.53 -9.92 -3.73
N ARG A 58 6.05 -11.16 -3.93
CA ARG A 58 5.43 -11.58 -5.19
C ARG A 58 4.06 -10.95 -5.43
N GLN A 59 3.26 -10.74 -4.39
CA GLN A 59 1.98 -10.01 -4.46
C GLN A 59 2.19 -8.58 -4.95
N MET A 60 3.14 -7.87 -4.34
CA MET A 60 3.54 -6.51 -4.73
C MET A 60 4.04 -6.49 -6.18
N ALA A 61 4.94 -7.41 -6.53
CA ALA A 61 5.51 -7.50 -7.88
C ALA A 61 4.45 -7.75 -8.96
N LEU A 62 3.48 -8.65 -8.70
CA LEU A 62 2.39 -8.92 -9.64
C LEU A 62 1.55 -7.66 -9.90
N THR A 63 1.21 -6.94 -8.83
CA THR A 63 0.44 -5.69 -8.92
C THR A 63 1.21 -4.59 -9.65
N ILE A 64 2.53 -4.49 -9.43
CA ILE A 64 3.41 -3.56 -10.17
C ILE A 64 3.38 -3.87 -11.67
N ARG A 65 3.58 -5.15 -12.04
CA ARG A 65 3.57 -5.56 -13.45
C ARG A 65 2.25 -5.22 -14.13
N GLN A 66 1.13 -5.51 -13.47
CA GLN A 66 -0.20 -5.19 -13.99
C GLN A 66 -0.46 -3.67 -14.08
N SER A 67 -0.02 -2.91 -13.08
CA SER A 67 -0.27 -1.46 -13.00
C SER A 67 0.49 -0.65 -14.04
N PHE A 68 1.65 -1.15 -14.50
CA PHE A 68 2.55 -0.45 -15.41
C PHE A 68 2.81 -1.21 -16.72
N ASP A 69 1.93 -2.17 -17.05
CA ASP A 69 1.97 -2.96 -18.30
C ASP A 69 3.33 -3.64 -18.56
N CYS A 70 3.97 -4.13 -17.49
CA CYS A 70 5.18 -4.93 -17.62
C CYS A 70 4.81 -6.37 -18.02
N HIS A 71 5.70 -7.02 -18.78
CA HIS A 71 5.59 -8.46 -19.06
C HIS A 71 5.49 -9.28 -17.77
N GLN A 72 4.86 -10.45 -17.81
CA GLN A 72 4.71 -11.32 -16.63
C GLN A 72 6.01 -12.01 -16.20
N SER A 73 6.96 -12.16 -17.13
CA SER A 73 8.26 -12.79 -16.92
C SER A 73 9.39 -11.87 -17.36
N GLY A 74 10.63 -12.27 -17.07
CA GLY A 74 11.83 -11.47 -17.32
C GLY A 74 11.98 -10.24 -16.42
N PRO A 75 13.04 -9.43 -16.65
CA PRO A 75 13.30 -8.21 -15.88
C PRO A 75 12.13 -7.24 -15.95
N PHE A 76 11.98 -6.42 -14.91
CA PHE A 76 11.08 -5.28 -14.98
C PHE A 76 11.51 -4.34 -16.11
N HIS A 77 10.54 -3.89 -16.89
CA HIS A 77 10.75 -2.91 -17.93
C HIS A 77 9.78 -1.76 -17.73
N PHE A 78 10.34 -0.57 -17.54
CA PHE A 78 9.58 0.67 -17.39
C PHE A 78 9.95 1.63 -18.53
N PRO A 79 9.04 2.56 -18.89
CA PRO A 79 9.37 3.64 -19.83
C PRO A 79 10.62 4.42 -19.41
N SER A 80 11.33 5.01 -20.38
CA SER A 80 12.47 5.88 -20.10
C SER A 80 12.04 7.05 -19.20
N GLY A 81 12.80 7.28 -18.13
CA GLY A 81 12.50 8.34 -17.15
C GLY A 81 11.47 7.97 -16.08
N PHE A 82 11.00 6.72 -16.04
CA PHE A 82 10.10 6.25 -14.99
C PHE A 82 10.81 6.22 -13.63
N SER A 83 10.26 6.95 -12.66
CA SER A 83 10.83 7.12 -11.33
C SER A 83 10.01 6.41 -10.25
N ILE A 84 10.71 5.63 -9.43
CA ILE A 84 10.12 4.84 -8.33
C ILE A 84 10.70 5.32 -7.01
N TYR A 85 9.82 5.58 -6.04
CA TYR A 85 10.19 5.70 -4.64
C TYR A 85 9.71 4.47 -3.87
N ASN A 86 10.62 3.74 -3.21
CA ASN A 86 10.28 2.64 -2.32
C ASN A 86 10.59 3.00 -0.87
N ALA A 87 9.60 2.88 0.02
CA ALA A 87 9.77 3.12 1.45
C ALA A 87 10.45 1.96 2.19
N GLU A 88 11.27 1.18 1.47
CA GLU A 88 12.02 0.02 1.96
C GLU A 88 13.36 -0.06 1.20
N SER A 89 14.44 -0.37 1.92
CA SER A 89 15.79 -0.46 1.36
C SER A 89 16.34 -1.88 1.26
N ASN A 90 15.50 -2.92 1.35
CA ASN A 90 15.95 -4.31 1.33
C ASN A 90 14.92 -5.26 0.68
N GLY A 91 15.34 -6.50 0.45
CA GLY A 91 14.49 -7.56 -0.11
C GLY A 91 14.70 -7.79 -1.60
N ALA A 92 14.23 -8.95 -2.08
CA ALA A 92 14.38 -9.38 -3.47
C ALA A 92 13.70 -8.42 -4.45
N LEU A 93 12.50 -7.92 -4.14
CA LEU A 93 11.80 -6.96 -4.99
C LEU A 93 12.53 -5.62 -5.06
N HIS A 94 13.03 -5.11 -3.92
CA HIS A 94 13.88 -3.93 -3.88
C HIS A 94 15.11 -4.11 -4.80
N HIS A 95 15.83 -5.23 -4.67
CA HIS A 95 17.02 -5.48 -5.50
C HIS A 95 16.71 -5.51 -7.00
N GLN A 96 15.57 -6.10 -7.40
CA GLN A 96 15.16 -6.17 -8.81
C GLN A 96 14.77 -4.79 -9.38
N LEU A 97 14.02 -3.98 -8.61
CA LEU A 97 13.59 -2.66 -9.04
C LEU A 97 14.74 -1.64 -9.07
N HIS A 98 15.64 -1.71 -8.08
CA HIS A 98 16.84 -0.87 -8.01
C HIS A 98 17.73 -1.05 -9.26
N ALA A 99 17.78 -2.25 -9.83
CA ALA A 99 18.57 -2.54 -11.02
C ALA A 99 17.95 -2.06 -12.34
N THR A 100 16.67 -1.62 -12.35
CA THR A 100 15.88 -1.50 -13.60
C THR A 100 15.15 -0.17 -13.78
N SER A 101 15.26 0.78 -12.84
CA SER A 101 14.51 2.04 -12.88
C SER A 101 15.31 3.22 -12.30
N GLN A 102 14.81 4.44 -12.49
CA GLN A 102 15.26 5.55 -11.66
C GLN A 102 14.68 5.35 -10.26
N TYR A 103 15.46 4.70 -9.41
CA TYR A 103 14.99 4.16 -8.15
C TYR A 103 15.53 4.94 -6.97
N THR A 104 14.65 5.39 -6.09
CA THR A 104 14.97 5.98 -4.80
C THR A 104 14.37 5.11 -3.71
N CYS A 105 15.12 4.89 -2.63
CA CYS A 105 14.60 4.21 -1.45
C CYS A 105 15.00 4.94 -0.19
N SER A 106 14.29 4.69 0.91
CA SER A 106 14.61 5.28 2.21
C SER A 106 14.12 4.42 3.36
N GLU A 107 14.64 4.70 4.55
CA GLU A 107 14.20 4.11 5.82
C GLU A 107 13.96 5.21 6.87
N TYR A 108 13.23 4.87 7.93
CA TYR A 108 12.99 5.76 9.07
C TYR A 108 13.88 5.39 10.26
N PHE A 109 14.92 6.21 10.51
CA PHE A 109 15.92 5.95 11.53
C PHE A 109 15.62 6.58 12.90
N GLY A 110 14.63 7.48 12.99
CA GLY A 110 14.22 8.14 14.23
C GLY A 110 14.01 9.64 14.05
N ASP A 111 13.35 10.28 15.01
CA ASP A 111 13.03 11.72 14.99
C ASP A 111 14.28 12.61 15.14
N ASP A 112 15.38 12.04 15.66
CA ASP A 112 16.66 12.72 15.89
C ASP A 112 17.56 12.76 14.65
N VAL A 113 17.17 12.09 13.56
CA VAL A 113 17.90 12.09 12.29
C VAL A 113 17.31 13.13 11.35
N GLU A 114 18.18 13.94 10.73
CA GLU A 114 17.73 14.98 9.80
C GLU A 114 17.10 14.36 8.54
N ARG A 115 15.85 14.68 8.25
CA ARG A 115 15.15 14.20 7.05
C ARG A 115 15.92 14.59 5.78
N GLY A 116 16.10 13.65 4.87
CA GLY A 116 16.89 13.83 3.64
C GLY A 116 18.39 13.59 3.80
N SER A 117 18.88 13.35 5.02
CA SER A 117 20.26 12.86 5.24
C SER A 117 20.39 11.37 4.93
N GLU A 118 21.62 10.84 4.91
CA GLU A 118 21.88 9.41 4.74
C GLU A 118 22.43 8.80 6.03
N VAL A 119 21.97 7.59 6.35
CA VAL A 119 22.53 6.76 7.42
C VAL A 119 23.05 5.47 6.78
N ASN A 120 24.36 5.23 6.86
CA ASN A 120 25.03 4.08 6.25
C ASN A 120 24.71 3.90 4.74
N GLY A 121 24.56 5.01 4.00
CA GLY A 121 24.25 5.00 2.56
C GLY A 121 22.77 4.75 2.23
N VAL A 122 21.88 4.75 3.23
CA VAL A 122 20.43 4.68 3.04
C VAL A 122 19.82 6.04 3.38
N LEU A 123 19.02 6.58 2.47
CA LEU A 123 18.32 7.85 2.67
C LEU A 123 17.38 7.75 3.87
N HIS A 124 17.38 8.77 4.72
CA HIS A 124 16.42 8.92 5.79
C HIS A 124 15.22 9.76 5.35
N GLN A 125 14.01 9.22 5.48
CA GLN A 125 12.77 9.97 5.27
C GLN A 125 11.75 9.67 6.37
N ASP A 126 10.99 10.69 6.75
CA ASP A 126 9.69 10.52 7.42
C ASP A 126 8.61 10.62 6.34
N LEU A 127 7.86 9.54 6.12
CA LEU A 127 6.79 9.52 5.13
C LEU A 127 5.69 10.55 5.44
N GLN A 128 5.53 10.98 6.71
CA GLN A 128 4.58 12.02 7.10
C GLN A 128 5.04 13.43 6.70
N ALA A 129 6.30 13.60 6.28
CA ALA A 129 6.85 14.88 5.84
C ALA A 129 8.09 14.69 4.96
N LEU A 130 7.88 14.20 3.73
CA LEU A 130 8.91 13.87 2.76
C LEU A 130 9.69 15.11 2.29
N THR A 131 11.00 14.98 2.11
CA THR A 131 11.82 16.08 1.57
C THR A 131 11.77 16.20 0.04
N PHE A 132 11.09 15.27 -0.62
CA PHE A 132 10.93 15.25 -2.07
C PHE A 132 10.03 16.39 -2.56
N THR A 133 10.22 16.76 -3.82
CA THR A 133 9.40 17.76 -4.50
C THR A 133 8.08 17.17 -4.99
N ASP A 134 7.11 18.04 -5.28
CA ASP A 134 5.81 17.64 -5.84
C ASP A 134 5.98 16.96 -7.20
N ASN A 135 5.13 15.97 -7.50
CA ASN A 135 5.08 15.29 -8.80
C ASN A 135 6.43 14.72 -9.27
N GLN A 136 7.19 14.13 -8.36
CA GLN A 136 8.52 13.58 -8.62
C GLN A 136 8.51 12.10 -9.06
N PHE A 137 7.54 11.30 -8.60
CA PHE A 137 7.54 9.85 -8.80
C PHE A 137 6.36 9.35 -9.64
N ASP A 138 6.61 8.39 -10.52
CA ASP A 138 5.55 7.65 -11.23
C ASP A 138 4.96 6.55 -10.33
N ALA A 139 5.78 5.96 -9.47
CA ALA A 139 5.36 4.97 -8.49
C ALA A 139 5.90 5.27 -7.09
N VAL A 140 5.06 5.09 -6.08
CA VAL A 140 5.48 4.97 -4.67
C VAL A 140 5.14 3.55 -4.21
N LEU A 141 6.05 2.90 -3.49
CA LEU A 141 5.90 1.54 -3.00
C LEU A 141 6.09 1.50 -1.49
N SER A 142 5.30 0.69 -0.79
CA SER A 142 5.48 0.39 0.63
C SER A 142 4.77 -0.89 1.03
N SER A 143 5.39 -1.74 1.84
CA SER A 143 4.81 -3.00 2.30
C SER A 143 4.74 -3.04 3.82
N ASP A 144 3.54 -2.93 4.39
CA ASP A 144 3.31 -2.94 5.85
C ASP A 144 4.14 -1.86 6.58
N VAL A 145 4.04 -0.63 6.09
CA VAL A 145 4.79 0.53 6.61
C VAL A 145 3.86 1.54 7.30
N PHE A 146 2.66 1.75 6.77
CA PHE A 146 1.80 2.88 7.17
C PHE A 146 1.16 2.68 8.54
N GLU A 147 0.91 1.44 8.94
CA GLU A 147 0.40 1.10 10.26
C GLU A 147 1.36 1.51 11.39
N HIS A 148 2.62 1.76 11.06
CA HIS A 148 3.67 2.09 12.01
C HIS A 148 3.82 3.59 12.28
N MET A 149 2.92 4.40 11.72
CA MET A 149 2.92 5.85 11.88
C MET A 149 1.78 6.33 12.79
N PRO A 150 2.01 7.37 13.60
CA PRO A 150 0.96 7.98 14.40
C PRO A 150 -0.08 8.75 13.55
N ARG A 151 0.31 9.25 12.36
CA ARG A 151 -0.57 9.97 11.44
C ARG A 151 -0.48 9.41 10.01
N PRO A 152 -0.97 8.18 9.76
CA PRO A 152 -0.81 7.50 8.47
C PRO A 152 -1.44 8.28 7.30
N TYR A 153 -2.52 9.02 7.53
CA TYR A 153 -3.16 9.83 6.50
C TYR A 153 -2.36 11.08 6.10
N ASP A 154 -1.49 11.60 6.98
CA ASP A 154 -0.54 12.65 6.60
C ASP A 154 0.52 12.09 5.65
N ALA A 155 0.98 10.86 5.92
CA ALA A 155 1.87 10.16 5.00
C ALA A 155 1.21 9.90 3.64
N HIS A 156 -0.08 9.52 3.60
CA HIS A 156 -0.76 9.36 2.31
C HIS A 156 -0.92 10.68 1.55
N ARG A 157 -1.06 11.82 2.24
CA ARG A 157 -1.06 13.15 1.60
C ARG A 157 0.31 13.49 1.00
N GLU A 158 1.39 13.17 1.69
CA GLU A 158 2.74 13.33 1.16
C GLU A 158 2.98 12.43 -0.05
N VAL A 159 2.52 11.16 0.00
CA VAL A 159 2.55 10.27 -1.16
C VAL A 159 1.76 10.86 -2.34
N PHE A 160 0.56 11.39 -2.10
CA PHE A 160 -0.23 12.05 -3.14
C PHE A 160 0.51 13.26 -3.73
N ARG A 161 1.18 14.06 -2.89
CA ARG A 161 1.93 15.24 -3.30
C ARG A 161 3.10 14.86 -4.22
N VAL A 162 3.92 13.88 -3.82
CA VAL A 162 5.12 13.49 -4.55
C VAL A 162 4.83 12.63 -5.79
N LEU A 163 3.65 12.01 -5.89
CA LEU A 163 3.25 11.31 -7.11
C LEU A 163 2.97 12.28 -8.26
N LYS A 164 3.44 11.95 -9.46
CA LYS A 164 3.06 12.61 -10.72
C LYS A 164 1.57 12.37 -11.01
N PRO A 165 0.90 13.26 -11.78
CA PRO A 165 -0.44 12.97 -12.30
C PRO A 165 -0.46 11.63 -13.05
N GLY A 166 -1.38 10.74 -12.69
CA GLY A 166 -1.44 9.37 -13.22
C GLY A 166 -0.59 8.35 -12.47
N GLY A 167 0.34 8.79 -11.61
CA GLY A 167 1.19 7.94 -10.79
C GLY A 167 0.42 7.19 -9.71
N ARG A 168 1.03 6.13 -9.17
CA ARG A 168 0.37 5.19 -8.26
C ARG A 168 1.18 4.91 -6.99
N HIS A 169 0.49 4.86 -5.87
CA HIS A 169 0.98 4.20 -4.66
C HIS A 169 0.51 2.74 -4.69
N ILE A 170 1.43 1.80 -4.73
CA ILE A 170 1.13 0.36 -4.60
C ILE A 170 1.61 -0.08 -3.23
N PHE A 171 0.71 -0.64 -2.41
CA PHE A 171 1.05 -0.91 -1.02
C PHE A 171 0.26 -2.04 -0.37
N THR A 172 0.81 -2.52 0.74
CA THR A 172 0.12 -3.41 1.68
C THR A 172 0.09 -2.79 3.07
N VAL A 173 -0.95 -3.11 3.83
CA VAL A 173 -1.15 -2.76 5.24
C VAL A 173 -2.00 -3.86 5.90
N PRO A 174 -1.98 -3.99 7.24
CA PRO A 174 -2.96 -4.79 7.96
C PRO A 174 -4.35 -4.20 7.74
N PHE A 175 -5.19 -4.94 7.01
CA PHE A 175 -6.52 -4.50 6.59
C PHE A 175 -7.61 -5.47 7.05
N ALA A 176 -8.59 -4.94 7.78
CA ALA A 176 -9.76 -5.65 8.25
C ALA A 176 -11.00 -5.22 7.45
N PRO A 177 -11.35 -5.89 6.32
CA PRO A 177 -12.45 -5.46 5.44
C PRO A 177 -13.84 -5.53 6.09
N HIS A 178 -13.96 -6.18 7.26
CA HIS A 178 -15.19 -6.26 8.04
C HIS A 178 -15.30 -5.13 9.08
N TYR A 179 -14.27 -4.30 9.24
CA TYR A 179 -14.30 -3.14 10.13
C TYR A 179 -14.70 -1.90 9.34
N PRO A 180 -15.78 -1.20 9.69
CA PRO A 180 -16.18 0.02 8.99
C PRO A 180 -15.22 1.19 9.25
N ARG A 181 -14.51 1.17 10.38
CA ARG A 181 -13.56 2.21 10.79
C ARG A 181 -12.19 1.62 11.05
N ASP A 182 -11.19 2.46 11.00
CA ASP A 182 -9.86 2.07 11.42
C ASP A 182 -9.85 1.77 12.92
N ASP A 183 -9.08 0.75 13.27
CA ASP A 183 -8.83 0.38 14.65
C ASP A 183 -7.54 1.06 15.11
N VAL A 184 -7.69 2.26 15.67
CA VAL A 184 -6.59 3.08 16.20
C VAL A 184 -6.15 2.52 17.54
N ARG A 185 -4.96 1.92 17.57
CA ARG A 185 -4.36 1.23 18.72
C ARG A 185 -3.53 2.15 19.60
N ALA A 186 -2.97 3.22 19.03
CA ALA A 186 -2.24 4.23 19.76
C ALA A 186 -2.42 5.62 19.13
N ALA A 187 -2.22 6.68 19.92
CA ALA A 187 -2.17 8.06 19.44
C ALA A 187 -1.19 8.89 20.28
N ILE A 188 -0.80 10.05 19.74
CA ILE A 188 -0.02 11.04 20.48
C ILE A 188 -0.98 12.08 21.05
N VAL A 189 -1.02 12.20 22.38
CA VAL A 189 -1.82 13.19 23.12
C VAL A 189 -0.88 13.96 24.03
N ASP A 190 -0.84 15.29 23.90
CA ASP A 190 0.06 16.17 24.65
C ASP A 190 1.53 15.73 24.63
N GLY A 191 2.00 15.28 23.47
CA GLY A 191 3.38 14.81 23.26
C GLY A 191 3.70 13.45 23.86
N LYS A 192 2.69 12.70 24.35
CA LYS A 192 2.86 11.36 24.93
C LYS A 192 2.06 10.33 24.15
N ILE A 193 2.61 9.12 24.05
CA ILE A 193 1.90 7.99 23.45
C ILE A 193 0.83 7.49 24.42
N VAL A 194 -0.41 7.50 23.96
CA VAL A 194 -1.57 6.90 24.63
C VAL A 194 -1.96 5.65 23.85
N TYR A 195 -2.16 4.54 24.56
CA TYR A 195 -2.55 3.26 23.97
C TYR A 195 -4.05 3.03 24.21
N TYR A 196 -4.78 2.67 23.16
CA TYR A 196 -6.22 2.40 23.20
C TYR A 196 -6.56 0.90 23.16
N GLY A 197 -5.54 0.04 23.04
CA GLY A 197 -5.66 -1.41 23.09
C GLY A 197 -4.35 -2.08 23.50
N GLU A 198 -4.29 -3.41 23.36
CA GLU A 198 -3.05 -4.15 23.53
C GLU A 198 -2.00 -3.69 22.51
N LYS A 199 -0.75 -3.56 22.97
CA LYS A 199 0.36 -3.19 22.11
C LYS A 199 0.60 -4.31 21.12
N TYR A 200 0.66 -3.96 19.84
CA TYR A 200 0.89 -4.90 18.76
C TYR A 200 2.12 -4.44 17.97
N PHE A 201 3.03 -5.36 17.65
CA PHE A 201 4.31 -5.05 17.02
C PHE A 201 4.55 -5.96 15.82
N HIS A 202 5.12 -5.41 14.75
CA HIS A 202 5.70 -6.18 13.64
C HIS A 202 7.23 -6.22 13.77
N GLY A 203 7.89 -7.07 12.98
CA GLY A 203 9.34 -7.06 12.87
C GLY A 203 9.85 -5.77 12.22
N ASP A 204 11.03 -5.30 12.63
CA ASP A 204 11.61 -4.04 12.17
C ASP A 204 13.02 -4.30 11.60
N PRO A 205 13.25 -4.12 10.28
CA PRO A 205 14.57 -4.31 9.68
C PRO A 205 15.65 -3.36 10.22
N VAL A 206 15.24 -2.17 10.70
CA VAL A 206 16.13 -1.15 11.28
C VAL A 206 16.43 -1.47 12.74
N ARG A 207 15.46 -2.03 13.47
CA ARG A 207 15.56 -2.38 14.91
C ARG A 207 15.09 -3.82 15.18
N PRO A 208 15.86 -4.83 14.74
CA PRO A 208 15.40 -6.23 14.70
C PRO A 208 14.96 -6.79 16.06
N ASP A 209 15.55 -6.33 17.16
CA ASP A 209 15.25 -6.84 18.51
C ASP A 209 14.13 -6.09 19.24
N GLN A 210 13.61 -5.00 18.67
CA GLN A 210 12.60 -4.14 19.33
C GLN A 210 11.22 -4.28 18.69
N GLY A 211 11.18 -4.59 17.39
CA GLY A 211 9.97 -4.50 16.58
C GLY A 211 9.48 -3.06 16.43
N VAL A 212 8.41 -2.89 15.66
CA VAL A 212 7.81 -1.59 15.38
C VAL A 212 6.33 -1.60 15.73
N LEU A 213 5.90 -0.59 16.48
CA LEU A 213 4.53 -0.48 17.01
C LEU A 213 3.52 -0.34 15.88
N VAL A 214 2.44 -1.11 15.92
CA VAL A 214 1.25 -0.92 15.09
C VAL A 214 0.34 0.09 15.77
N TRP A 215 0.23 1.28 15.17
CA TRP A 215 -0.64 2.36 15.59
C TRP A 215 -2.07 2.17 15.10
N THR A 216 -2.24 1.59 13.91
CA THR A 216 -3.55 1.48 13.24
C THR A 216 -3.67 0.15 12.51
N ILE A 217 -4.78 -0.56 12.68
CA ILE A 217 -5.23 -1.60 11.74
C ILE A 217 -6.33 -0.98 10.88
N PHE A 218 -6.14 -0.97 9.57
CA PHE A 218 -7.02 -0.22 8.67
C PHE A 218 -8.33 -0.96 8.41
N GLY A 219 -9.43 -0.21 8.45
CA GLY A 219 -10.76 -0.68 8.05
C GLY A 219 -11.19 -0.05 6.73
N LEU A 220 -12.47 -0.18 6.39
CA LEU A 220 -13.05 0.42 5.18
C LEU A 220 -12.88 1.95 5.13
N GLN A 221 -12.80 2.62 6.29
CA GLN A 221 -12.49 4.05 6.42
C GLN A 221 -11.23 4.47 5.64
N MET A 222 -10.21 3.62 5.53
CA MET A 222 -9.01 3.93 4.75
C MET A 222 -9.33 4.24 3.30
N LEU A 223 -10.28 3.53 2.70
CA LEU A 223 -10.68 3.76 1.31
C LEU A 223 -11.32 5.15 1.16
N ASP A 224 -12.23 5.50 2.08
CA ASP A 224 -12.89 6.82 2.10
C ASP A 224 -11.87 7.96 2.30
N GLU A 225 -10.91 7.80 3.21
CA GLU A 225 -9.88 8.80 3.47
C GLU A 225 -8.93 8.99 2.29
N LEU A 226 -8.54 7.91 1.62
CA LEU A 226 -7.73 7.99 0.41
C LEU A 226 -8.48 8.68 -0.74
N GLU A 227 -9.77 8.40 -0.91
CA GLU A 227 -10.60 9.12 -1.88
C GLU A 227 -10.73 10.61 -1.53
N ARG A 228 -10.87 10.97 -0.25
CA ARG A 228 -10.88 12.37 0.21
C ARG A 228 -9.57 13.09 -0.05
N ILE A 229 -8.43 12.40 0.05
CA ILE A 229 -7.12 12.94 -0.34
C ILE A 229 -7.07 13.21 -1.85
N GLY A 230 -7.84 12.45 -2.63
CA GLY A 230 -7.98 12.61 -4.08
C GLY A 230 -7.52 11.41 -4.90
N PHE A 231 -7.17 10.29 -4.25
CA PHE A 231 -6.83 9.07 -4.95
C PHE A 231 -8.04 8.40 -5.59
N LYS A 232 -7.82 7.67 -6.68
CA LYS A 232 -8.69 6.58 -7.12
C LYS A 232 -8.12 5.28 -6.59
N VAL A 233 -8.86 4.57 -5.74
CA VAL A 233 -8.35 3.40 -5.03
C VAL A 233 -8.95 2.12 -5.58
N THR A 234 -8.09 1.14 -5.85
CA THR A 234 -8.48 -0.25 -6.12
C THR A 234 -7.67 -1.17 -5.22
N PHE A 235 -8.19 -2.34 -4.90
CA PHE A 235 -7.41 -3.38 -4.22
C PHE A 235 -7.80 -4.75 -4.71
N GLU A 236 -6.87 -5.69 -4.63
CA GLU A 236 -7.08 -7.07 -5.05
C GLU A 236 -6.66 -8.01 -3.92
N ASN A 237 -7.46 -9.05 -3.68
CA ASN A 237 -7.03 -10.17 -2.84
C ASN A 237 -6.48 -11.28 -3.75
N LEU A 238 -5.17 -11.26 -3.99
CA LEU A 238 -4.51 -12.08 -4.99
C LEU A 238 -4.51 -13.58 -4.64
N TYR A 239 -4.67 -14.41 -5.65
CA TYR A 239 -4.42 -15.85 -5.56
C TYR A 239 -3.89 -16.34 -6.90
N ALA A 240 -2.60 -16.65 -6.96
CA ALA A 240 -1.90 -17.10 -8.16
C ALA A 240 -0.81 -18.14 -7.77
N PRO A 241 -1.20 -19.42 -7.57
CA PRO A 241 -0.27 -20.48 -7.20
C PRO A 241 0.93 -20.64 -8.15
N ASP A 242 0.70 -20.44 -9.46
CA ASP A 242 1.74 -20.46 -10.51
C ASP A 242 2.71 -19.27 -10.42
N SER A 243 2.46 -18.34 -9.50
CA SER A 243 3.37 -17.25 -9.11
C SER A 243 3.78 -17.35 -7.64
N GLY A 244 3.50 -18.47 -6.98
CA GLY A 244 3.75 -18.68 -5.56
C GLY A 244 2.95 -17.76 -4.65
N ILE A 245 1.83 -17.21 -5.14
CA ILE A 245 0.94 -16.33 -4.37
C ILE A 245 -0.23 -17.15 -3.87
N VAL A 246 -0.20 -17.46 -2.57
CA VAL A 246 -1.20 -18.30 -1.90
C VAL A 246 -1.65 -17.66 -0.57
N GLY A 247 -2.67 -18.24 0.05
CA GLY A 247 -3.19 -17.79 1.33
C GLY A 247 -4.39 -16.82 1.24
N PRO A 248 -5.03 -16.53 2.38
CA PRO A 248 -6.29 -15.80 2.42
C PRO A 248 -6.15 -14.27 2.44
N ALA A 249 -4.98 -13.74 2.83
CA ALA A 249 -4.75 -12.32 3.13
C ALA A 249 -3.73 -11.66 2.18
N SER A 250 -3.84 -11.94 0.88
CA SER A 250 -2.94 -11.41 -0.15
C SER A 250 -3.47 -10.10 -0.73
N ILE A 251 -3.79 -9.14 0.14
CA ILE A 251 -4.40 -7.88 -0.26
C ILE A 251 -3.33 -6.86 -0.64
N VAL A 252 -3.39 -6.36 -1.87
CA VAL A 252 -2.55 -5.25 -2.35
C VAL A 252 -3.45 -4.11 -2.83
N PHE A 253 -3.14 -2.90 -2.40
CA PHE A 253 -3.82 -1.66 -2.78
C PHE A 253 -3.06 -0.96 -3.91
N SER A 254 -3.81 -0.31 -4.79
CA SER A 254 -3.31 0.63 -5.78
C SER A 254 -4.11 1.93 -5.66
N ALA A 255 -3.48 2.99 -5.17
CA ALA A 255 -4.05 4.32 -5.06
C ALA A 255 -3.45 5.21 -6.15
N GLN A 256 -4.24 5.57 -7.16
CA GLN A 256 -3.80 6.35 -8.31
C GLN A 256 -4.13 7.83 -8.15
N LYS A 257 -3.13 8.69 -8.33
CA LYS A 257 -3.34 10.13 -8.50
C LYS A 257 -3.99 10.40 -9.86
N PRO A 258 -5.12 11.11 -9.96
CA PRO A 258 -5.76 11.36 -11.24
C PRO A 258 -4.84 12.05 -12.27
N SER A 259 -4.89 11.63 -13.54
CA SER A 259 -4.05 12.18 -14.62
C SER A 259 -4.38 13.63 -14.99
N SER A 260 -5.58 14.10 -14.64
CA SER A 260 -5.97 15.49 -14.73
C SER A 260 -6.26 16.00 -13.32
N VAL A 261 -5.67 17.15 -12.96
CA VAL A 261 -6.23 17.99 -11.91
C VAL A 261 -7.51 18.55 -12.48
N GLY A 262 -8.58 17.74 -12.46
CA GLY A 262 -9.91 18.25 -12.70
C GLY A 262 -10.14 19.34 -11.68
N ILE A 263 -10.33 20.58 -12.13
CA ILE A 263 -10.90 21.64 -11.30
C ILE A 263 -12.25 21.08 -10.84
N ILE A 264 -12.29 20.46 -9.67
CA ILE A 264 -13.52 20.24 -8.96
C ILE A 264 -13.87 21.63 -8.44
N ALA A 265 -14.58 22.40 -9.28
CA ALA A 265 -15.25 23.59 -8.83
C ALA A 265 -16.08 23.16 -7.62
N SER A 266 -15.72 23.68 -6.45
CA SER A 266 -16.44 23.45 -5.21
C SER A 266 -17.87 23.93 -5.43
N ARG A 267 -18.80 23.00 -5.69
CA ARG A 267 -20.21 23.29 -5.56
C ARG A 267 -20.45 23.49 -4.07
N ARG A 268 -20.39 24.74 -3.62
CA ARG A 268 -21.08 25.14 -2.40
C ARG A 268 -22.54 24.71 -2.56
N PRO A 269 -23.15 24.05 -1.58
CA PRO A 269 -24.58 23.89 -1.59
C PRO A 269 -25.15 25.31 -1.39
N GLU A 270 -25.73 25.89 -2.43
CA GLU A 270 -26.61 27.03 -2.26
C GLU A 270 -27.79 26.55 -1.42
N GLY A 271 -27.74 26.85 -0.13
CA GLY A 271 -28.85 26.66 0.78
C GLY A 271 -30.04 27.46 0.25
N ARG A 272 -31.04 26.73 -0.24
CA ARG A 272 -32.35 27.31 -0.55
C ARG A 272 -33.02 27.63 0.80
N ILE A 273 -32.83 28.85 1.27
CA ILE A 273 -33.62 29.40 2.35
C ILE A 273 -35.04 29.56 1.79
N HIS A 274 -35.94 28.67 2.17
CA HIS A 274 -37.37 28.89 2.02
C HIS A 274 -37.78 29.95 3.06
N THR A 275 -37.88 31.20 2.63
CA THR A 275 -38.62 32.23 3.36
C THR A 275 -40.10 31.86 3.29
N LEU A 276 -40.67 31.41 4.40
CA LEU A 276 -42.11 31.39 4.59
C LEU A 276 -42.53 32.81 4.96
N ASP A 277 -42.84 33.62 3.94
CA ASP A 277 -43.60 34.85 4.13
C ASP A 277 -45.08 34.50 4.21
N GLY A 278 -45.69 34.91 5.31
CA GLY A 278 -47.09 34.71 5.61
C GLY A 278 -48.01 35.53 4.72
N SER A 279 -49.19 34.98 4.46
CA SER A 279 -50.38 35.78 4.17
C SER A 279 -51.49 35.30 5.10
N ALA A 280 -51.80 36.16 6.06
CA ALA A 280 -53.03 36.10 6.82
C ALA A 280 -54.19 36.48 5.87
N HIS A 281 -55.13 35.56 5.67
CA HIS A 281 -56.44 35.89 5.13
C HIS A 281 -57.45 35.86 6.28
N SER A 282 -57.91 37.05 6.63
CA SER A 282 -59.16 37.33 7.29
C SER A 282 -60.31 37.11 6.30
N ASP A 283 -61.28 36.27 6.63
CA ASP A 283 -62.61 36.26 5.98
C ASP A 283 -63.66 36.88 6.92
N PRO A 284 -64.54 37.75 6.42
CA PRO A 284 -65.76 38.17 7.12
C PRO A 284 -67.00 37.45 6.57
N ALA A 285 -67.75 36.79 7.45
CA ALA A 285 -69.22 36.69 7.51
C ALA A 285 -69.63 35.52 8.43
#